data_AF-A0A538KV22-F1
#
_entry.id   AF-A0A538KV22-F1
#
_cell.length_a   1.000
_cell.length_b   1.000
_cell.length_c   1.000
_cell.angle_alpha   90.00
_cell.angle_beta   90.00
_cell.angle_gamma   90.00
#
_symmetry.space_group_name_H-M   'P 1'
#
loop_
_entity.id
_entity.type
_entity.pdbx_description
1 polymer ?
#
loop_
_entity_poly.entity_id
_entity_poly.type
_entity_poly.pdbx_seq_one_letter_code
_entity_poly.pdbx_strand_id
1 'polypeptide(L)'
;MSDGVHFLQDLQASPPDVRIGLSRAGVSGVRKAIRIRYGENEKLIAADIDCTVDLDPKQKGVHMSRFPELFEEAIEEVVIEEALLVEQLAAHIAAQIVDRQSALRAEVKIVAQYPLERRTPVTDLATQELVSLIGLAAASERATRRVVGVEATGINACPCAQGLVRESSRERLEAAGFDSE
;
A
#
# COMPACT_ATOMS: atom_id res chain seq x y z
N MET A 1 20.57 25.54 25.54
CA MET A 1 19.55 26.45 25.00
C MET A 1 19.87 26.58 23.52
N SER A 2 19.22 25.78 22.67
CA SER A 2 19.41 25.84 21.23
C SER A 2 18.52 26.94 20.67
N ASP A 3 19.13 27.95 20.07
CA ASP A 3 18.43 28.94 19.24
C ASP A 3 17.77 28.22 18.07
N GLY A 4 16.47 27.93 18.22
CA GLY A 4 15.63 27.47 17.14
C GLY A 4 15.34 28.65 16.20
N VAL A 5 15.64 28.48 14.91
CA VAL A 5 15.25 29.43 13.88
C VAL A 5 13.73 29.51 13.85
N HIS A 6 13.16 30.57 14.45
CA HIS A 6 11.75 30.87 14.35
C HIS A 6 11.45 31.40 12.94
N PHE A 7 10.93 30.54 12.07
CA PHE A 7 10.33 30.98 10.80
C PHE A 7 9.04 31.76 11.12
N LEU A 8 9.10 33.08 11.05
CA LEU A 8 7.97 33.98 11.30
C LEU A 8 6.88 33.91 10.21
N GLN A 9 7.16 33.25 9.09
CA GLN A 9 6.28 33.21 7.93
C GLN A 9 6.09 31.77 7.47
N ASP A 10 4.83 31.37 7.31
CA ASP A 10 4.47 30.07 6.73
C ASP A 10 4.85 30.07 5.25
N LEU A 11 6.03 29.52 4.96
CA LEU A 11 6.57 29.49 3.61
C LEU A 11 5.75 28.61 2.67
N GLN A 12 5.08 27.58 3.19
CA GLN A 12 4.26 26.65 2.40
C GLN A 12 2.92 27.31 2.00
N ALA A 13 2.33 28.08 2.91
CA ALA A 13 1.14 28.88 2.64
C ALA A 13 1.40 30.18 1.86
N SER A 14 2.67 30.59 1.70
CA SER A 14 3.03 31.79 0.93
C SER A 14 2.75 31.62 -0.57
N PRO A 15 2.52 32.72 -1.32
CA PRO A 15 2.30 32.64 -2.76
C PRO A 15 3.58 32.20 -3.51
N PRO A 16 3.49 31.31 -4.51
CA PRO A 16 4.64 30.91 -5.31
C PRO A 16 4.99 31.95 -6.38
N ASP A 17 6.26 31.98 -6.80
CA ASP A 17 6.74 32.80 -7.92
C ASP A 17 6.09 32.38 -9.25
N VAL A 18 5.77 31.09 -9.37
CA VAL A 18 5.08 30.49 -10.52
C VAL A 18 3.79 29.83 -10.02
N ARG A 19 2.64 30.35 -10.46
CA ARG A 19 1.31 29.89 -10.01
C ARG A 19 0.81 28.72 -10.85
N ILE A 20 1.40 27.54 -10.61
CA ILE A 20 0.97 26.28 -11.22
C ILE A 20 0.50 25.36 -10.10
N GLY A 21 -0.70 24.81 -10.26
CA GLY A 21 -1.22 23.79 -9.33
C GLY A 21 -0.59 22.44 -9.63
N LEU A 22 -0.34 21.65 -8.59
CA LEU A 22 0.16 20.28 -8.73
C LEU A 22 -0.97 19.31 -8.48
N SER A 23 -1.10 18.30 -9.34
CA SER A 23 -2.09 17.24 -9.12
C SER A 23 -1.71 16.32 -7.96
N ARG A 24 -0.41 16.21 -7.65
CA ARG A 24 0.11 15.34 -6.58
C ARG A 24 1.36 15.95 -5.95
N ALA A 25 1.31 16.19 -4.65
CA ALA A 25 2.44 16.53 -3.79
C ALA A 25 2.26 15.84 -2.43
N GLY A 26 3.33 15.31 -1.86
CA GLY A 26 3.26 14.59 -0.58
C GLY A 26 4.47 13.69 -0.34
N VAL A 27 4.23 12.56 0.33
CA VAL A 27 5.27 11.63 0.78
C VAL A 27 5.07 10.24 0.19
N SER A 28 6.17 9.51 0.03
CA SER A 28 6.18 8.14 -0.49
C SER A 28 7.18 7.27 0.28
N GLY A 29 6.88 5.97 0.40
CA GLY A 29 7.76 5.00 1.04
C GLY A 29 7.89 5.19 2.55
N VAL A 30 6.86 5.75 3.20
CA VAL A 30 6.86 5.91 4.66
C VAL A 30 6.54 4.58 5.31
N ARG A 31 7.55 3.97 5.93
CA ARG A 31 7.42 2.68 6.62
C ARG A 31 6.79 2.85 7.99
N LYS A 32 5.73 2.09 8.26
CA LYS A 32 5.05 2.02 9.55
C LYS A 32 4.75 0.56 9.92
N ALA A 33 4.55 0.31 11.21
CA ALA A 33 3.94 -0.93 11.68
C ALA A 33 2.46 -0.66 11.89
N ILE A 34 1.59 -1.45 11.26
CA ILE A 34 0.14 -1.32 11.38
C ILE A 34 -0.43 -2.62 11.95
N ARG A 35 -1.49 -2.51 12.75
CA ARG A 35 -2.27 -3.68 13.15
C ARG A 35 -3.34 -3.91 12.11
N ILE A 36 -3.51 -5.15 11.67
CA ILE A 36 -4.63 -5.59 10.83
C ILE A 36 -5.43 -6.60 11.64
N ARG A 37 -6.75 -6.43 11.68
CA ARG A 37 -7.68 -7.28 12.43
C ARG A 37 -8.78 -7.79 11.52
N TYR A 38 -8.96 -9.11 11.49
CA TYR A 38 -10.03 -9.78 10.77
C TYR A 38 -10.63 -10.89 11.63
N GLY A 39 -11.88 -10.70 12.07
CA GLY A 39 -12.49 -11.54 13.11
C GLY A 39 -11.67 -11.49 14.40
N GLU A 40 -11.34 -12.66 14.95
CA GLU A 40 -10.52 -12.78 16.16
C GLU A 40 -9.00 -12.68 15.89
N ASN A 41 -8.59 -12.64 14.62
CA ASN A 41 -7.17 -12.60 14.26
C ASN A 41 -6.67 -11.17 14.18
N GLU A 42 -5.68 -10.83 15.00
CA GLU A 42 -4.94 -9.58 14.94
C GLU A 42 -3.45 -9.85 14.65
N LYS A 43 -2.87 -9.11 13.69
CA LYS A 43 -1.43 -9.16 13.41
C LYS A 43 -0.85 -7.76 13.27
N LEU A 44 0.32 -7.54 13.88
CA LEU A 44 1.16 -6.38 13.62
C LEU A 44 2.03 -6.69 12.40
N ILE A 45 1.91 -5.88 11.36
CA ILE A 45 2.63 -6.07 10.09
C ILE A 45 3.29 -4.78 9.63
N ALA A 46 4.42 -4.92 8.93
CA ALA A 46 5.08 -3.78 8.30
C ALA A 46 4.29 -3.34 7.06
N ALA A 47 4.17 -2.03 6.88
CA ALA A 47 3.52 -1.42 5.73
C ALA A 47 4.28 -0.20 5.21
N ASP A 48 4.26 -0.03 3.89
CA ASP A 48 4.68 1.19 3.21
C ASP A 48 3.45 2.04 2.90
N ILE A 49 3.52 3.34 3.25
CA ILE A 49 2.46 4.32 3.03
C ILE A 49 2.96 5.38 2.05
N ASP A 50 2.19 5.57 0.98
CA ASP A 50 2.29 6.72 0.08
C ASP A 50 1.05 7.59 0.26
N CYS A 51 1.23 8.91 0.38
CA CYS A 51 0.13 9.85 0.48
C CYS A 51 0.44 11.11 -0.32
N THR A 52 -0.52 11.52 -1.16
CA THR A 52 -0.39 12.71 -1.99
C THR A 52 -1.68 13.51 -2.00
N VAL A 53 -1.58 14.82 -2.09
CA VAL A 53 -2.70 15.76 -2.27
C VAL A 53 -2.51 16.60 -3.53
N ASP A 54 -3.58 17.21 -4.02
CA ASP A 54 -3.43 18.35 -4.93
C ASP A 54 -2.93 19.59 -4.18
N LEU A 55 -2.23 20.47 -4.89
CA LEU A 55 -1.71 21.74 -4.39
C LEU A 55 -2.32 22.89 -5.18
N ASP A 56 -2.97 23.83 -4.48
CA ASP A 56 -3.53 25.03 -5.09
C ASP A 56 -2.40 25.89 -5.72
N PRO A 57 -2.56 26.41 -6.95
CA PRO A 57 -1.59 27.33 -7.58
C PRO A 57 -1.23 28.58 -6.75
N LYS A 58 -2.02 28.93 -5.72
CA LYS A 58 -1.79 30.02 -4.77
C LYS A 58 -0.89 29.63 -3.61
N GLN A 59 -0.64 28.35 -3.39
CA GLN A 59 0.23 27.82 -2.34
C GLN A 59 1.59 27.43 -2.89
N LYS A 60 2.64 27.66 -2.12
CA LYS A 60 4.02 27.33 -2.52
C LYS A 60 4.38 25.88 -2.22
N GLY A 61 3.70 25.23 -1.28
CA GLY A 61 3.91 23.82 -1.00
C GLY A 61 2.91 23.24 0.00
N VAL A 62 2.95 21.91 0.13
CA VAL A 62 2.20 21.18 1.17
C VAL A 62 3.02 21.10 2.46
N HIS A 63 2.33 20.98 3.60
CA HIS A 63 3.01 20.81 4.89
C HIS A 63 3.52 19.38 5.07
N MET A 64 4.79 19.15 4.72
CA MET A 64 5.39 17.80 4.71
C MET A 64 5.38 17.09 6.07
N SER A 65 5.56 17.82 7.18
CA SER A 65 5.55 17.23 8.52
C SER A 65 4.17 16.71 8.94
N ARG A 66 3.08 17.30 8.40
CA ARG A 66 1.72 16.88 8.72
C ARG A 66 1.39 15.47 8.22
N PHE A 67 2.09 14.96 7.22
CA PHE A 67 1.82 13.61 6.71
C PHE A 67 2.20 12.53 7.74
N PRO A 68 3.48 12.43 8.21
CA PRO A 68 3.82 11.46 9.24
C PRO A 68 3.02 11.63 10.55
N GLU A 69 2.73 12.87 10.96
CA GLU A 69 1.92 13.15 12.15
C GLU A 69 0.52 12.51 12.01
N LEU A 70 -0.14 12.72 10.88
CA LEU A 70 -1.47 12.17 10.63
C LEU A 70 -1.47 10.65 10.46
N PHE A 71 -0.38 10.06 9.98
CA PHE A 71 -0.29 8.61 9.94
C PHE A 71 -0.28 8.01 11.34
N GLU A 72 0.42 8.63 12.30
CA GLU A 72 0.40 8.16 13.69
C GLU A 72 -0.98 8.32 14.32
N GLU A 73 -1.61 9.50 14.18
CA GLU A 73 -2.98 9.75 14.66
C GLU A 73 -3.96 8.70 14.10
N ALA A 74 -3.93 8.47 12.78
CA ALA A 74 -4.80 7.50 12.13
C ALA A 74 -4.53 6.05 12.56
N ILE A 75 -3.27 5.66 12.75
CA ILE A 75 -2.93 4.31 13.19
C ILE A 75 -3.41 4.09 14.63
N GLU A 76 -3.33 5.10 15.50
CA GLU A 76 -3.82 5.02 16.88
C GLU A 76 -5.35 5.00 16.96
N GLU A 77 -6.04 5.85 16.19
CA GLU A 77 -7.51 5.96 16.20
C GLU A 77 -8.18 4.69 15.64
N VAL A 78 -7.73 4.17 14.50
CA VAL A 78 -8.36 3.02 13.85
C VAL A 78 -8.19 1.74 14.70
N VAL A 79 -7.19 1.68 15.59
CA VAL A 79 -7.02 0.58 16.54
C VAL A 79 -8.19 0.49 17.54
N ILE A 80 -8.85 1.60 17.82
CA ILE A 80 -9.91 1.69 18.83
C ILE A 80 -11.27 1.25 18.26
N GLU A 81 -11.53 1.40 16.96
CA GLU A 81 -12.88 1.27 16.36
C GLU A 81 -13.23 -0.08 15.69
N GLU A 82 -12.64 -1.20 16.13
CA GLU A 82 -13.12 -2.57 15.80
C GLU A 82 -13.38 -2.90 14.30
N ALA A 83 -12.43 -2.61 13.41
CA ALA A 83 -12.09 -3.40 12.22
C ALA A 83 -10.90 -2.72 11.53
N LEU A 84 -9.72 -3.34 11.59
CA LEU A 84 -8.50 -2.77 11.01
C LEU A 84 -8.26 -3.38 9.63
N LEU A 85 -9.11 -3.02 8.65
CA LEU A 85 -8.85 -3.37 7.25
C LEU A 85 -7.93 -2.31 6.62
N VAL A 86 -7.02 -2.75 5.75
CA VAL A 86 -5.97 -1.89 5.17
C VAL A 86 -6.57 -0.73 4.37
N GLU A 87 -7.70 -0.94 3.70
CA GLU A 87 -8.38 0.09 2.92
C GLU A 87 -9.22 1.04 3.78
N GLN A 88 -9.59 0.64 5.01
CA GLN A 88 -10.24 1.55 5.97
C GLN A 88 -9.21 2.52 6.55
N LEU A 89 -8.04 2.03 6.94
CA LEU A 89 -6.92 2.89 7.36
C LEU A 89 -6.53 3.87 6.24
N ALA A 90 -6.43 3.40 5.00
CA ALA A 90 -6.14 4.27 3.86
C ALA A 90 -7.21 5.36 3.69
N ALA A 91 -8.49 5.01 3.82
CA ALA A 91 -9.61 5.95 3.71
C ALA A 91 -9.61 6.98 4.83
N HIS A 92 -9.29 6.56 6.06
CA HIS A 92 -9.20 7.45 7.22
C HIS A 92 -8.10 8.48 7.06
N ILE A 93 -6.88 8.02 6.72
CA ILE A 93 -5.74 8.91 6.43
C ILE A 93 -6.10 9.89 5.32
N ALA A 94 -6.71 9.41 4.23
CA ALA A 94 -7.06 10.27 3.09
C ALA A 94 -8.04 11.37 3.50
N ALA A 95 -9.08 11.03 4.27
CA ALA A 95 -10.06 12.01 4.74
C ALA A 95 -9.42 13.08 5.65
N GLN A 96 -8.62 12.67 6.63
CA GLN A 96 -7.95 13.61 7.53
C GLN A 96 -6.96 14.53 6.80
N ILE A 97 -6.25 14.00 5.80
CA ILE A 97 -5.29 14.80 5.01
C ILE A 97 -5.98 15.89 4.20
N VAL A 98 -7.15 15.60 3.60
CA VAL A 98 -7.96 16.60 2.88
C VAL A 98 -8.23 17.80 3.78
N ASP A 99 -8.72 17.55 5.00
CA ASP A 99 -9.08 18.60 5.95
C ASP A 99 -7.84 19.39 6.42
N ARG A 100 -6.77 18.68 6.79
CA ARG A 100 -5.57 19.25 7.43
C ARG A 100 -4.64 19.98 6.46
N GLN A 101 -4.69 19.65 5.16
CA GLN A 101 -3.96 20.37 4.11
C GLN A 101 -4.84 21.37 3.37
N SER A 102 -6.15 21.40 3.63
CA SER A 102 -7.14 22.19 2.87
C SER A 102 -7.04 21.91 1.35
N ALA A 103 -6.85 20.63 1.02
CA ALA A 103 -6.72 20.15 -0.36
C ALA A 103 -8.08 19.78 -0.93
N LEU A 104 -8.23 19.76 -2.26
CA LEU A 104 -9.48 19.32 -2.90
C LEU A 104 -9.62 17.78 -2.87
N ARG A 105 -8.47 17.08 -2.88
CA ARG A 105 -8.36 15.64 -2.97
C ARG A 105 -7.07 15.15 -2.34
N ALA A 106 -7.18 14.03 -1.61
CA ALA A 106 -6.05 13.24 -1.16
C ALA A 106 -6.14 11.82 -1.70
N GLU A 107 -4.98 11.22 -1.96
CA GLU A 107 -4.82 9.82 -2.34
C GLU A 107 -3.84 9.15 -1.39
N VAL A 108 -4.22 7.98 -0.90
CA VAL A 108 -3.41 7.15 0.00
C VAL A 108 -3.29 5.75 -0.58
N LYS A 109 -2.07 5.22 -0.55
CA LYS A 109 -1.77 3.82 -0.85
C LYS A 109 -1.02 3.23 0.34
N ILE A 110 -1.51 2.10 0.83
CA ILE A 110 -0.87 1.30 1.87
C ILE A 110 -0.58 -0.07 1.28
N VAL A 111 0.67 -0.52 1.37
CA VAL A 111 1.08 -1.88 1.01
C VAL A 111 1.63 -2.55 2.25
N ALA A 112 0.93 -3.56 2.76
CA ALA A 112 1.27 -4.24 4.00
C ALA A 112 1.69 -5.69 3.75
N GLN A 113 2.80 -6.12 4.34
CA GLN A 113 3.36 -7.46 4.16
C GLN A 113 2.73 -8.44 5.16
N TYR A 114 1.80 -9.27 4.68
CA TYR A 114 1.05 -10.20 5.51
C TYR A 114 1.65 -11.61 5.48
N PRO A 115 2.09 -12.17 6.62
CA PRO A 115 2.57 -13.54 6.71
C PRO A 115 1.40 -14.52 6.77
N LEU A 116 1.22 -15.26 5.68
CA LEU A 116 0.24 -16.32 5.54
C LEU A 116 0.86 -17.68 5.92
N GLU A 117 0.23 -18.40 6.84
CA GLU A 117 0.67 -19.73 7.24
C GLU A 117 0.33 -20.77 6.18
N ARG A 118 1.29 -21.63 5.87
CA ARG A 118 1.18 -22.69 4.85
C ARG A 118 1.80 -23.99 5.36
N ARG A 119 1.51 -25.08 4.66
CA ARG A 119 2.17 -26.38 4.87
C ARG A 119 2.71 -26.92 3.55
N THR A 120 3.86 -27.59 3.61
CA THR A 120 4.44 -28.24 2.43
C THR A 120 3.59 -29.43 2.01
N PRO A 121 3.35 -29.63 0.70
CA PRO A 121 2.35 -30.60 0.22
C PRO A 121 2.72 -32.07 0.46
N VAL A 122 4.01 -32.39 0.60
CA VAL A 122 4.50 -33.78 0.77
C VAL A 122 4.93 -34.06 2.21
N THR A 123 5.69 -33.14 2.82
CA THR A 123 6.28 -33.34 4.15
C THR A 123 5.43 -32.75 5.29
N ASP A 124 4.34 -32.04 4.98
CA ASP A 124 3.44 -31.38 5.93
C ASP A 124 4.12 -30.39 6.90
N LEU A 125 5.30 -29.89 6.55
CA LEU A 125 6.05 -28.96 7.40
C LEU A 125 5.39 -27.58 7.37
N ALA A 126 5.21 -27.00 8.55
CA ALA A 126 4.71 -25.63 8.70
C ALA A 126 5.73 -24.62 8.11
N THR A 127 5.22 -23.68 7.34
CA THR A 127 6.01 -22.61 6.70
C THR A 127 5.16 -21.35 6.54
N GLN A 128 5.76 -20.29 6.00
CA GLN A 128 5.09 -19.01 5.76
C GLN A 128 5.36 -18.50 4.34
N GLU A 129 4.34 -17.85 3.79
CA GLU A 129 4.41 -17.11 2.53
C GLU A 129 4.04 -15.65 2.82
N LEU A 130 4.77 -14.70 2.23
CA LEU A 130 4.42 -13.28 2.31
C LEU A 130 3.52 -12.92 1.13
N VAL A 131 2.36 -12.33 1.45
CA VAL A 131 1.48 -11.69 0.46
C VAL A 131 1.37 -10.21 0.77
N SER A 132 1.18 -9.37 -0.24
CA SER A 132 0.97 -7.94 -0.03
C SER A 132 -0.53 -7.65 0.03
N LEU A 133 -1.00 -7.09 1.14
CA LEU A 133 -2.31 -6.48 1.25
C LEU A 133 -2.22 -5.03 0.79
N ILE A 134 -3.07 -4.62 -0.13
CA ILE A 134 -3.03 -3.30 -0.75
C ILE A 134 -4.32 -2.55 -0.42
N GLY A 135 -4.21 -1.47 0.35
CA GLY A 135 -5.28 -0.52 0.60
C GLY A 135 -5.08 0.73 -0.23
N LEU A 136 -6.09 1.13 -0.99
CA LEU A 136 -6.09 2.37 -1.76
C LEU A 136 -7.30 3.19 -1.35
N ALA A 137 -7.10 4.49 -1.17
CA ALA A 137 -8.20 5.41 -0.97
C ALA A 137 -7.97 6.74 -1.66
N ALA A 138 -9.07 7.35 -2.11
CA ALA A 138 -9.12 8.73 -2.55
C ALA A 138 -10.26 9.44 -1.81
N ALA A 139 -9.94 10.55 -1.15
CA ALA A 139 -10.89 11.36 -0.40
C ALA A 139 -11.00 12.75 -1.01
N SER A 140 -12.15 13.38 -0.80
CA SER A 140 -12.49 14.77 -1.11
C SER A 140 -13.59 15.22 -0.14
N GLU A 141 -13.88 16.51 -0.06
CA GLU A 141 -14.97 17.03 0.77
C GLU A 141 -16.34 16.35 0.50
N ARG A 142 -16.54 15.83 -0.72
CA ARG A 142 -17.84 15.25 -1.13
C ARG A 142 -17.96 13.77 -0.83
N ALA A 143 -16.86 13.02 -0.94
CA ALA A 143 -16.88 11.57 -0.86
C ALA A 143 -15.48 11.00 -0.69
N THR A 144 -15.44 9.84 -0.04
CA THR A 144 -14.27 8.96 0.03
C THR A 144 -14.56 7.66 -0.70
N ARG A 145 -13.64 7.22 -1.56
CA ARG A 145 -13.69 5.93 -2.24
C ARG A 145 -12.48 5.11 -1.83
N ARG A 146 -12.69 3.81 -1.64
CA ARG A 146 -11.64 2.86 -1.24
C ARG A 146 -11.64 1.63 -2.12
N VAL A 147 -10.47 1.04 -2.30
CA VAL A 147 -10.23 -0.21 -3.02
C VAL A 147 -9.29 -1.05 -2.17
N VAL A 148 -9.57 -2.34 -2.10
CA VAL A 148 -8.70 -3.34 -1.49
C VAL A 148 -8.20 -4.30 -2.56
N GLY A 149 -6.94 -4.68 -2.46
CA GLY A 149 -6.31 -5.63 -3.36
C GLY A 149 -5.34 -6.53 -2.61
N VAL A 150 -4.97 -7.64 -3.23
CA VAL A 150 -3.95 -8.55 -2.74
C VAL A 150 -3.01 -8.88 -3.89
N GLU A 151 -1.72 -8.87 -3.61
CA GLU A 151 -0.69 -9.41 -4.49
C GLU A 151 -0.09 -10.65 -3.84
N ALA A 152 -0.11 -11.76 -4.56
CA ALA A 152 0.42 -13.05 -4.11
C ALA A 152 1.31 -13.64 -5.21
N THR A 153 2.30 -14.43 -4.79
CA THR A 153 3.21 -15.08 -5.73
C THR A 153 2.68 -16.46 -6.08
N GLY A 154 2.56 -16.76 -7.37
CA GLY A 154 2.10 -18.05 -7.85
C GLY A 154 2.98 -18.58 -8.97
N ILE A 155 3.07 -19.91 -9.07
CA ILE A 155 3.66 -20.57 -10.22
C ILE A 155 2.53 -20.89 -11.18
N ASN A 156 2.59 -20.33 -12.39
CA ASN A 156 1.72 -20.73 -13.48
C ASN A 156 2.51 -21.62 -14.46
N ALA A 157 1.78 -22.43 -15.22
CA ALA A 157 2.36 -23.19 -16.31
C ALA A 157 1.46 -23.05 -17.53
N CYS A 158 2.06 -22.69 -18.67
CA CYS A 158 1.32 -22.56 -19.91
C CYS A 158 0.93 -23.96 -20.42
N PRO A 159 -0.38 -24.28 -20.55
CA PRO A 159 -0.80 -25.60 -21.01
C PRO A 159 -0.28 -25.91 -22.42
N CYS A 160 -0.11 -24.89 -23.28
CA CYS A 160 0.45 -25.07 -24.62
C CYS A 160 1.93 -25.48 -24.56
N ALA A 161 2.73 -24.81 -23.73
CA ALA A 161 4.14 -25.16 -23.55
C ALA A 161 4.30 -26.56 -22.92
N GLN A 162 3.43 -26.90 -21.96
CA GLN A 162 3.39 -28.25 -21.38
C GLN A 162 3.09 -29.31 -22.43
N GLY A 163 2.16 -29.05 -23.36
CA GLY A 163 1.87 -29.93 -24.48
C GLY A 163 3.08 -30.16 -25.38
N LEU A 164 3.72 -29.07 -25.82
CA LEU A 164 4.91 -29.13 -26.68
C LEU A 164 6.07 -29.90 -26.03
N VAL A 165 6.36 -29.62 -24.76
CA VAL A 165 7.42 -30.31 -24.02
C VAL A 165 7.08 -31.78 -23.83
N ARG A 166 5.81 -32.13 -23.56
CA ARG A 166 5.35 -33.52 -23.44
C ARG A 166 5.55 -34.28 -24.74
N GLU A 167 5.12 -33.72 -25.87
CA GLU A 167 5.24 -34.35 -27.18
C GLU A 167 6.71 -34.56 -27.58
N SER A 168 7.54 -33.51 -27.49
CA SER A 168 8.97 -33.61 -27.77
C SER A 168 9.69 -34.61 -26.85
N SER A 169 9.31 -34.66 -25.57
CA SER A 169 9.87 -35.63 -24.62
C SER A 169 9.49 -37.06 -25.01
N ARG A 170 8.24 -37.29 -25.45
CA ARG A 170 7.77 -38.60 -25.92
C ARG A 170 8.57 -39.07 -27.13
N GLU A 171 8.70 -38.22 -28.16
CA GLU A 171 9.49 -38.55 -29.37
C GLU A 171 10.94 -38.94 -29.03
N ARG A 172 11.57 -38.20 -28.09
CA ARG A 172 12.95 -38.48 -27.65
C ARG A 172 13.07 -39.79 -26.87
N LEU A 173 12.07 -40.14 -26.06
CA LEU A 173 12.04 -41.39 -25.31
C LEU A 173 11.83 -42.58 -26.23
N GLU A 174 10.90 -42.48 -27.19
CA GLU A 174 10.68 -43.49 -28.23
C GLU A 174 11.96 -43.73 -29.05
N ALA A 175 12.63 -42.65 -29.48
CA ALA A 175 13.89 -42.74 -30.22
C ALA A 175 15.04 -43.37 -29.40
N ALA A 176 14.99 -43.26 -28.07
CA ALA A 176 15.95 -43.88 -27.15
C ALA A 176 15.59 -45.34 -26.79
N GLY A 177 14.50 -45.89 -27.35
CA GLY A 177 14.08 -47.28 -27.15
C GLY A 177 13.29 -47.53 -25.88
N PHE A 178 12.71 -46.49 -25.27
CA PHE A 178 11.76 -46.64 -24.17
C PHE A 178 10.35 -46.86 -24.73
N ASP A 179 9.65 -47.86 -24.19
CA ASP A 179 8.27 -48.18 -24.58
C ASP A 179 7.27 -47.11 -24.10
N SER A 180 6.06 -47.15 -24.67
CA SER A 180 5.04 -46.10 -24.54
C SER A 180 4.09 -46.26 -23.33
N GLU A 181 4.36 -47.21 -22.42
CA GLU A 181 3.61 -47.40 -21.16
C GLU A 181 4.12 -46.54 -19.99
#